data_AF-A0AAU6PIL8-F1
#
_entry.id   AF-A0AAU6PIL8-F1
#
_cell.length_a   1.000
_cell.length_b   1.000
_cell.length_c   1.000
_cell.angle_alpha   90.00
_cell.angle_beta   90.00
_cell.angle_gamma   90.00
#
_symmetry.space_group_name_H-M   'P 1'
#
loop_
_entity.id
_entity.type
_entity.pdbx_description
1 polymer ?
#
loop_
_entity_poly.entity_id
_entity_poly.type
_entity_poly.pdbx_seq_one_letter_code
_entity_poly.pdbx_strand_id
1 'polypeptide(L)'
;MGKIAFSLLFSFGLNANALSPNEMLAIVGAVKFYNENCAGLNPAGAQRMNQGLKRFKMHRTPIATLEQHSFALSSYKTASKYGCEGTKREAYKAGFGQYIN
;
A
#
# COMPACT_ATOMS: atom_id res chain seq x y z
N MET A 1 38.48 -1.57 -34.12
CA MET A 1 38.73 -0.89 -32.83
C MET A 1 37.39 -0.57 -32.21
N GLY A 2 36.95 -1.37 -31.24
CA GLY A 2 35.72 -1.10 -30.51
C GLY A 2 35.86 0.10 -29.60
N LYS A 3 34.73 0.70 -29.20
CA LYS A 3 34.54 1.28 -27.87
C LYS A 3 33.08 1.72 -27.66
N ILE A 4 32.43 0.94 -26.80
CA ILE A 4 31.65 1.37 -25.63
C ILE A 4 30.28 2.02 -25.90
N ALA A 5 29.27 1.22 -25.58
CA ALA A 5 27.90 1.58 -25.26
C ALA A 5 27.80 2.77 -24.28
N PHE A 6 26.91 3.71 -24.59
CA PHE A 6 26.40 4.66 -23.61
C PHE A 6 24.94 4.31 -23.35
N SER A 7 24.73 3.34 -22.47
CA SER A 7 23.42 3.06 -21.89
C SER A 7 22.97 4.31 -21.15
N LEU A 8 22.00 5.02 -21.72
CA LEU A 8 21.20 6.03 -21.03
C LEU A 8 20.48 5.31 -19.88
N LEU A 9 21.12 5.28 -18.72
CA LEU A 9 20.49 5.02 -17.44
C LEU A 9 19.49 6.15 -17.21
N PHE A 10 18.26 5.94 -17.70
CA PHE A 10 17.08 6.64 -17.25
C PHE A 10 16.87 6.27 -15.79
N SER A 11 17.59 6.97 -14.92
CA SER A 11 17.28 7.05 -13.50
C SER A 11 16.00 7.86 -13.37
N PHE A 12 14.86 7.22 -13.63
CA PHE A 12 13.59 7.70 -13.10
C PHE A 12 13.68 7.59 -11.58
N GLY A 13 14.17 8.66 -10.96
CA GLY A 13 13.96 8.92 -9.55
C GLY A 13 12.47 8.96 -9.32
N LEU A 14 11.91 7.82 -8.89
CA LEU A 14 10.58 7.74 -8.32
C LEU A 14 10.60 8.62 -7.06
N ASN A 15 10.24 9.89 -7.22
CA ASN A 15 9.77 10.76 -6.14
C ASN A 15 8.42 10.21 -5.65
N ALA A 16 8.42 8.97 -5.17
CA ALA A 16 7.34 8.46 -4.36
C ALA A 16 7.47 9.18 -3.03
N ASN A 17 6.63 10.19 -2.79
CA ASN A 17 6.44 10.78 -1.48
C ASN A 17 6.42 9.63 -0.47
N ALA A 18 7.41 9.65 0.40
CA ALA A 18 7.57 8.62 1.40
C ALA A 18 6.33 8.65 2.27
N LEU A 19 5.56 7.55 2.27
CA LEU A 19 4.48 7.35 3.22
C LEU A 19 4.95 7.72 4.64
N SER A 20 4.06 8.25 5.47
CA SER A 20 4.28 8.39 6.90
C SER A 20 3.81 7.12 7.63
N PRO A 21 4.24 6.90 8.89
CA PRO A 21 3.72 5.80 9.69
C PRO A 21 2.18 5.82 9.84
N ASN A 22 1.57 6.99 9.94
CA ASN A 22 0.10 7.12 10.06
C ASN A 22 -0.61 6.76 8.76
N GLU A 23 -0.06 7.17 7.61
CA GLU A 23 -0.58 6.75 6.30
C GLU A 23 -0.41 5.23 6.12
N MET A 24 0.65 4.64 6.66
CA MET A 24 0.82 3.19 6.63
C MET A 24 -0.24 2.48 7.48
N LEU A 25 -0.55 3.00 8.67
CA LEU A 25 -1.66 2.50 9.50
C LEU A 25 -3.01 2.63 8.80
N ALA A 26 -3.24 3.74 8.08
CA ALA A 26 -4.44 3.92 7.27
C ALA A 26 -4.54 2.85 6.17
N ILE A 27 -3.44 2.54 5.48
CA ILE A 27 -3.37 1.45 4.50
C ILE A 27 -3.67 0.10 5.16
N VAL A 28 -3.09 -0.20 6.33
CA VAL A 28 -3.38 -1.45 7.07
C VAL A 28 -4.88 -1.61 7.31
N GLY A 29 -5.56 -0.55 7.75
CA GLY A 29 -6.99 -0.55 7.96
C GLY A 29 -7.83 -0.78 6.70
N ALA A 30 -7.52 -0.06 5.63
CA ALA A 30 -8.22 -0.20 4.35
C ALA A 30 -8.01 -1.59 3.73
N VAL A 31 -6.78 -2.11 3.78
CA VAL A 31 -6.43 -3.45 3.28
C VAL A 31 -7.11 -4.53 4.10
N LYS A 32 -7.21 -4.39 5.43
CA LYS A 32 -7.95 -5.33 6.27
C LYS A 32 -9.39 -5.49 5.79
N PHE A 33 -10.11 -4.38 5.60
CA PHE A 33 -11.48 -4.41 5.08
C PHE A 33 -11.55 -5.15 3.74
N TYR A 34 -10.62 -4.83 2.83
CA TYR A 34 -10.62 -5.39 1.49
C TYR A 34 -10.26 -6.90 1.46
N ASN A 35 -9.39 -7.35 2.36
CA ASN A 35 -9.06 -8.77 2.52
C ASN A 35 -10.22 -9.56 3.16
N GLU A 36 -10.96 -8.96 4.09
CA GLU A 36 -12.07 -9.62 4.77
C GLU A 36 -13.36 -9.66 3.92
N ASN A 37 -13.60 -8.65 3.10
CA ASN A 37 -14.90 -8.42 2.47
C ASN A 37 -14.87 -8.39 0.93
N CYS A 38 -13.69 -8.37 0.32
CA CYS A 38 -13.51 -8.22 -1.12
C CYS A 38 -12.48 -9.25 -1.65
N ALA A 39 -11.88 -8.99 -2.81
CA ALA A 39 -10.93 -9.92 -3.44
C ALA A 39 -9.49 -9.83 -2.87
N GLY A 40 -9.25 -8.97 -1.87
CA GLY A 40 -7.93 -8.77 -1.27
C GLY A 40 -6.91 -8.09 -2.17
N LEU A 41 -5.66 -8.06 -1.71
CA LEU A 41 -4.52 -7.60 -2.49
C LEU A 41 -4.01 -8.68 -3.45
N ASN A 42 -3.46 -8.25 -4.59
CA ASN A 42 -2.66 -9.14 -5.42
C ASN A 42 -1.25 -9.34 -4.81
N PRO A 43 -0.44 -10.29 -5.32
CA PRO A 43 0.88 -10.57 -4.77
C PRO A 43 1.81 -9.34 -4.75
N ALA A 44 1.75 -8.48 -5.77
CA ALA A 44 2.52 -7.24 -5.83
C ALA A 44 2.07 -6.24 -4.74
N GLY A 45 0.78 -6.16 -4.47
CA GLY A 45 0.21 -5.36 -3.38
C GLY A 45 0.65 -5.84 -2.01
N ALA A 46 0.59 -7.15 -1.76
CA ALA A 46 1.08 -7.73 -0.52
C ALA A 46 2.58 -7.46 -0.31
N GLN A 47 3.39 -7.61 -1.36
CA GLN A 47 4.82 -7.29 -1.30
C GLN A 47 5.07 -5.81 -1.01
N ARG A 48 4.35 -4.90 -1.66
CA ARG A 48 4.48 -3.45 -1.44
C ARG A 48 4.05 -3.04 -0.03
N MET A 49 2.97 -3.61 0.48
CA MET A 49 2.54 -3.42 1.87
C MET A 49 3.63 -3.85 2.85
N ASN A 50 4.20 -5.04 2.66
CA ASN A 50 5.28 -5.55 3.50
C ASN A 50 6.54 -4.68 3.45
N GLN A 51 6.89 -4.11 2.28
CA GLN A 51 7.97 -3.14 2.16
C GLN A 51 7.68 -1.86 2.95
N GLY A 52 6.44 -1.36 2.90
CA GLY A 52 5.99 -0.23 3.72
C GLY A 52 6.15 -0.49 5.22
N LEU A 53 5.68 -1.66 5.69
CA LEU A 53 5.84 -2.07 7.10
C LEU A 53 7.32 -2.18 7.51
N LYS A 54 8.19 -2.63 6.60
CA LYS A 54 9.64 -2.69 6.84
C LYS A 54 10.24 -1.30 6.99
N ARG A 55 9.90 -0.38 6.08
CA ARG A 55 10.40 1.01 6.07
C ARG A 55 10.16 1.74 7.39
N PHE A 56 8.98 1.56 7.99
CA PHE A 56 8.62 2.22 9.26
C PHE A 56 8.85 1.35 10.50
N LYS A 57 9.59 0.23 10.37
CA LYS A 57 9.82 -0.75 11.45
C LYS A 57 8.54 -1.36 12.06
N MET A 58 7.39 -1.18 11.41
CA MET A 58 6.08 -1.71 11.84
C MET A 58 5.97 -3.23 11.64
N HIS A 59 6.76 -3.82 10.75
CA HIS A 59 6.87 -5.28 10.58
C HIS A 59 7.25 -6.05 11.86
N ARG A 60 7.78 -5.36 12.88
CA ARG A 60 8.10 -5.93 14.19
C ARG A 60 6.89 -6.02 15.11
N THR A 61 5.82 -5.30 14.77
CA THR A 61 4.56 -5.31 15.51
C THR A 61 3.62 -6.31 14.84
N PRO A 62 2.95 -7.20 15.61
CA PRO A 62 1.95 -8.10 15.05
C PRO A 62 0.89 -7.34 14.25
N ILE A 63 0.51 -7.86 13.08
CA ILE A 63 -0.44 -7.16 12.19
C ILE A 63 -1.77 -6.89 12.90
N ALA A 64 -2.25 -7.83 13.73
CA ALA A 64 -3.46 -7.67 14.53
C ALA A 64 -3.40 -6.46 15.47
N THR A 65 -2.21 -6.13 16.01
CA THR A 65 -2.01 -4.95 16.85
C THR A 65 -2.02 -3.67 16.01
N LEU A 66 -1.44 -3.69 14.80
CA LEU A 66 -1.50 -2.54 13.87
C LEU A 66 -2.93 -2.24 13.43
N GLU A 67 -3.72 -3.29 13.21
CA GLU A 67 -5.15 -3.19 12.83
C GLU A 67 -6.03 -2.59 13.92
N GLN A 68 -5.63 -2.70 15.20
CA GLN A 68 -6.33 -2.10 16.33
C GLN A 68 -6.01 -0.61 16.53
N HIS A 69 -5.02 -0.07 15.81
CA HIS A 69 -4.66 1.34 15.91
C HIS A 69 -5.82 2.23 15.42
N SER A 70 -6.02 3.39 16.05
CA SER A 70 -7.10 4.34 15.74
C SER A 70 -7.18 4.73 14.26
N PHE A 71 -6.05 5.09 13.64
CA PHE A 71 -5.95 5.33 12.19
C PHE A 71 -6.38 4.13 11.34
N ALA A 72 -5.94 2.91 11.67
CA ALA A 72 -6.33 1.71 10.94
C ALA A 72 -7.84 1.45 11.07
N LEU A 73 -8.40 1.55 12.28
CA LEU A 73 -9.84 1.41 12.51
C LEU A 73 -10.67 2.48 11.76
N SER A 74 -10.18 3.72 11.73
CA SER A 74 -10.84 4.81 11.00
C SER A 74 -10.86 4.55 9.49
N SER A 75 -9.74 4.10 8.93
CA SER A 75 -9.64 3.75 7.52
C SER A 75 -10.44 2.50 7.16
N TYR A 76 -10.51 1.50 8.05
CA TYR A 76 -11.40 0.35 7.88
C TYR A 76 -12.86 0.79 7.77
N LYS A 77 -13.33 1.65 8.68
CA LYS A 77 -14.70 2.18 8.66
C LYS A 77 -14.95 3.00 7.39
N THR A 78 -13.97 3.77 6.95
CA THR A 78 -14.06 4.54 5.70
C THR A 78 -14.17 3.62 4.49
N ALA A 79 -13.33 2.58 4.39
CA ALA A 79 -13.39 1.59 3.33
C ALA A 79 -14.73 0.82 3.34
N SER A 80 -15.23 0.46 4.53
CA SER A 80 -16.55 -0.15 4.70
C SER A 80 -17.68 0.71 4.17
N LYS A 81 -17.65 2.04 4.39
CA LYS A 81 -18.64 2.97 3.82
C LYS A 81 -18.60 3.03 2.29
N TYR A 82 -17.43 2.91 1.70
CA TYR A 82 -17.26 2.91 0.25
C TYR A 82 -17.56 1.56 -0.41
N GLY A 83 -17.52 0.46 0.36
CA GLY A 83 -17.62 -0.89 -0.17
C GLY A 83 -16.42 -1.26 -1.05
N CYS A 84 -16.46 -2.43 -1.69
CA CYS A 84 -15.35 -2.93 -2.51
C CYS A 84 -15.05 -2.01 -3.70
N GLU A 85 -16.03 -1.74 -4.56
CA GLU A 85 -15.84 -0.91 -5.76
C GLU A 85 -15.44 0.53 -5.43
N GLY A 86 -16.05 1.13 -4.40
CA GLY A 86 -15.70 2.48 -3.97
C GLY A 86 -14.27 2.53 -3.42
N THR A 87 -13.89 1.57 -2.59
CA THR A 87 -12.52 1.48 -2.05
C THR A 87 -11.49 1.26 -3.16
N LYS A 88 -11.80 0.39 -4.14
CA LYS A 88 -10.96 0.14 -5.31
C LYS A 88 -10.77 1.43 -6.13
N ARG A 89 -11.85 2.18 -6.36
CA ARG A 89 -11.80 3.46 -7.07
C ARG A 89 -10.94 4.50 -6.35
N GLU A 90 -11.07 4.63 -5.03
CA GLU A 90 -10.22 5.54 -4.26
C GLU A 90 -8.75 5.11 -4.28
N ALA A 91 -8.47 3.80 -4.23
CA ALA A 91 -7.13 3.29 -4.41
C ALA A 91 -6.55 3.58 -5.81
N TYR A 92 -7.36 3.51 -6.88
CA TYR A 92 -6.93 3.93 -8.23
C TYR A 92 -6.56 5.41 -8.27
N LYS A 93 -7.37 6.29 -7.69
CA LYS A 93 -7.06 7.73 -7.59
C LYS A 93 -5.75 8.00 -6.85
N ALA A 94 -5.45 7.19 -5.84
CA ALA A 94 -4.22 7.27 -5.07
C ALA A 94 -3.02 6.56 -5.73
N GLY A 95 -3.18 5.98 -6.94
CA GLY A 95 -2.11 5.27 -7.64
C GLY A 95 -1.82 3.85 -7.15
N PHE A 96 -2.71 3.29 -6.31
CA PHE A 96 -2.58 1.95 -5.74
C PHE A 96 -3.56 0.92 -6.31
N GLY A 97 -4.49 1.30 -7.17
CA GLY A 97 -5.54 0.39 -7.67
C GLY A 97 -5.01 -0.87 -8.36
N GLN A 98 -3.86 -0.78 -9.03
CA GLN A 98 -3.17 -1.93 -9.66
C GLN A 98 -2.68 -3.01 -8.66
N TYR A 99 -2.73 -2.75 -7.36
CA TYR A 99 -2.29 -3.66 -6.30
C TYR A 99 -3.44 -4.42 -5.64
N ILE A 100 -4.67 -4.19 -6.09
CA ILE A 100 -5.90 -4.71 -5.52
C ILE A 100 -6.55 -5.66 -6.54
N ASN A 101 -7.07 -6.80 -6.09
CA ASN A 101 -7.84 -7.72 -6.95
C ASN A 101 -9.23 -7.16 -7.29
#